data_AF-A0AAD8A151-F1
#
_entry.id   AF-A0AAD8A151-F1
#
_cell.length_a   1.000
_cell.length_b   1.000
_cell.length_c   1.000
_cell.angle_alpha   90.00
_cell.angle_beta   90.00
_cell.angle_gamma   90.00
#
_symmetry.space_group_name_H-M   'P 1'
#
loop_
_entity.id
_entity.type
_entity.pdbx_description
1 polymer ?
#
loop_
_entity_poly.entity_id
_entity_poly.type
_entity_poly.pdbx_seq_one_letter_code
_entity_poly.pdbx_strand_id
1 'polypeptide(L)'
;MYNVALILPEPKHAASVDRSELTHQMVSDIYTWFPFQKHQQCGECRNLVLIDRWNSKENGQFEEKADLFPLKIPKQFDGCSIKYGLFINSSRTWELEWFLVGMVFDSMNVAHLFETHDHDFIFARSFADVNTFDAENIYNLTELSSYKKSFPHIFYNLRMYIPCPKKNCGNFYKVFAPGVWLLFFTSCFLLAVITSLIQRTRKSEHFNSLTYSLYCTWAVVNSVAVPQMPTTNKLRLFFFMWVCYCLTMSTVFQSFFTSFLIEPGTEEQINTIVELLNRD
;
A
#
# COMPACT_ATOMS: atom_id res chain seq x y z
N MET A 1 18.80 -12.63 -26.63
CA MET A 1 19.76 -12.38 -27.73
C MET A 1 21.12 -12.89 -27.31
N TYR A 2 21.59 -13.99 -27.90
CA TYR A 2 22.87 -14.61 -27.53
C TYR A 2 24.02 -13.86 -28.20
N ASN A 3 25.07 -13.56 -27.42
CA ASN A 3 26.30 -12.99 -27.94
C ASN A 3 27.15 -14.13 -28.54
N VAL A 4 26.89 -14.47 -29.79
CA VAL A 4 27.60 -15.55 -30.49
C VAL A 4 28.82 -14.98 -31.22
N ALA A 5 29.96 -15.63 -31.02
CA ALA A 5 31.17 -15.47 -31.83
C ALA A 5 31.40 -16.78 -32.60
N LEU A 6 31.49 -16.70 -33.92
CA LEU A 6 31.80 -17.84 -34.78
C LEU A 6 33.32 -17.88 -35.00
N ILE A 7 33.95 -18.98 -34.63
CA ILE A 7 35.39 -19.17 -34.80
C ILE A 7 35.60 -20.10 -36.00
N LEU A 8 36.24 -19.58 -37.04
CA LEU A 8 36.64 -20.37 -38.21
C LEU A 8 38.15 -20.58 -38.18
N PRO A 9 38.64 -21.79 -37.86
CA PRO A 9 40.07 -22.07 -37.90
C PRO A 9 40.52 -22.21 -39.36
N GLU A 10 41.45 -21.36 -39.79
CA GLU A 10 42.18 -21.53 -41.04
C GLU A 10 43.57 -22.14 -40.76
N PRO A 11 43.81 -23.40 -41.18
CA PRO A 11 45.17 -23.93 -41.16
C PRO A 11 45.99 -23.24 -42.25
N LYS A 12 46.84 -22.28 -41.87
CA LYS A 12 47.81 -21.68 -42.78
C LYS A 12 49.11 -22.49 -42.75
N HIS A 13 49.33 -23.28 -43.79
CA HIS A 13 50.61 -23.94 -44.03
C HIS A 13 51.58 -22.91 -44.62
N ALA A 14 52.41 -22.29 -43.79
CA ALA A 14 53.53 -21.49 -44.27
C ALA A 14 54.66 -22.44 -44.72
N ALA A 15 54.91 -22.54 -46.03
CA ALA A 15 56.12 -23.16 -46.54
C ALA A 15 57.27 -22.16 -46.37
N SER A 16 58.05 -22.27 -45.29
CA SER A 16 59.35 -21.58 -45.20
C SER A 16 60.37 -22.32 -46.06
N VAL A 17 61.07 -21.57 -46.91
CA VAL A 17 62.26 -22.03 -47.64
C VAL A 17 63.42 -22.08 -46.65
N ASP A 18 63.36 -23.00 -45.69
CA ASP A 18 64.56 -23.62 -45.12
C ASP A 18 64.18 -24.92 -44.41
N ARG A 19 65.00 -25.94 -44.59
CA ARG A 19 64.71 -27.32 -44.20
C ARG A 19 65.03 -27.53 -42.71
N SER A 20 64.25 -26.92 -41.81
CA SER A 20 64.13 -27.34 -40.40
C SER A 20 62.88 -26.74 -39.76
N GLU A 21 62.01 -27.61 -39.23
CA GLU A 21 60.78 -27.35 -38.47
C GLU A 21 59.60 -26.69 -39.22
N LEU A 22 58.63 -27.52 -39.65
CA LEU A 22 57.28 -27.07 -39.98
C LEU A 22 56.57 -26.59 -38.69
N THR A 23 56.68 -25.31 -38.35
CA THR A 23 55.80 -24.74 -37.32
C THR A 23 54.39 -24.60 -37.88
N HIS A 24 53.47 -25.45 -37.41
CA HIS A 24 52.05 -25.32 -37.70
C HIS A 24 51.50 -24.05 -37.04
N GLN A 25 51.31 -23.00 -37.84
CA GLN A 25 50.68 -21.77 -37.38
C GLN A 25 49.16 -21.90 -37.53
N MET A 26 48.45 -21.97 -36.41
CA MET A 26 46.99 -21.96 -36.40
C MET A 26 46.51 -20.52 -36.31
N VAL A 27 45.75 -20.10 -37.31
CA VAL A 27 45.13 -18.78 -37.37
C VAL A 27 43.62 -18.99 -37.32
N SER A 28 42.95 -18.37 -36.37
CA SER A 28 41.49 -18.48 -36.24
C SER A 28 40.85 -17.12 -36.40
N ASP A 29 39.99 -16.99 -37.39
CA ASP A 29 39.22 -15.77 -37.62
C ASP A 29 37.96 -15.82 -36.76
N ILE A 30 37.74 -14.75 -36.00
CA ILE A 30 36.58 -14.62 -35.12
C ILE A 30 35.60 -13.66 -35.77
N TYR A 31 34.40 -14.16 -36.03
CA TYR A 31 33.32 -13.39 -36.60
C TYR A 31 32.23 -13.13 -35.58
N THR A 32 31.62 -11.96 -35.68
CA THR A 32 30.42 -11.59 -34.95
C THR A 32 29.36 -11.07 -35.92
N TRP A 33 28.16 -10.87 -35.43
CA TRP A 33 27.08 -10.24 -36.19
C TRP A 33 26.43 -9.15 -35.35
N PHE A 34 26.15 -8.02 -36.01
CA PHE A 34 25.46 -6.87 -35.45
C PHE A 34 24.05 -6.75 -36.04
N PRO A 35 22.99 -6.93 -35.24
CA PRO A 35 21.61 -7.00 -35.71
C PRO A 35 21.03 -5.67 -36.21
N PHE A 36 21.57 -4.55 -35.75
CA PHE A 36 21.06 -3.21 -36.03
C PHE A 36 22.14 -2.28 -36.60
N GLN A 37 23.10 -2.83 -37.34
CA GLN A 37 24.22 -2.04 -37.88
C GLN A 37 23.81 -1.19 -39.07
N LYS A 38 22.85 -1.66 -39.88
CA LYS A 38 22.35 -0.96 -41.06
C LYS A 38 20.89 -0.54 -40.85
N HIS A 39 20.52 0.56 -41.49
CA HIS A 39 19.12 1.01 -41.56
C HIS A 39 18.23 -0.13 -42.07
N GLN A 40 17.11 -0.38 -41.39
CA GLN A 40 16.15 -1.45 -41.70
C GLN A 40 16.72 -2.88 -41.71
N GLN A 41 17.88 -3.14 -41.09
CA GLN A 41 18.37 -4.51 -40.91
C GLN A 41 17.55 -5.28 -39.87
N CYS A 42 17.13 -4.62 -38.79
CA CYS A 42 16.16 -5.07 -37.81
C CYS A 42 16.29 -6.52 -37.31
N GLY A 43 17.52 -6.98 -37.08
CA GLY A 43 17.76 -8.35 -36.59
C GLY A 43 17.93 -9.41 -37.68
N GLU A 44 17.99 -9.03 -38.96
CA GLU A 44 18.38 -9.96 -40.03
C GLU A 44 19.90 -10.15 -40.08
N CYS A 45 20.33 -11.41 -40.04
CA CYS A 45 21.73 -11.77 -40.23
C CYS A 45 22.08 -11.76 -41.72
N ARG A 46 22.54 -10.61 -42.22
CA ARG A 46 22.95 -10.47 -43.63
C ARG A 46 24.42 -10.76 -43.85
N ASN A 47 25.30 -10.21 -43.01
CA ASN A 47 26.74 -10.35 -43.13
C ASN A 47 27.38 -10.59 -41.75
N LEU A 48 28.41 -11.44 -41.73
CA LEU A 48 29.32 -11.58 -40.59
C LEU A 48 30.41 -10.50 -40.65
N VAL A 49 30.82 -10.01 -39.49
CA VAL A 49 31.87 -9.01 -39.29
C VAL A 49 33.05 -9.69 -38.60
N LEU A 50 34.22 -9.68 -39.23
CA LEU A 50 35.47 -10.13 -38.60
C LEU A 50 35.78 -9.16 -37.45
N ILE A 51 35.79 -9.67 -36.21
CA ILE A 51 36.05 -8.85 -35.02
C ILE A 51 37.52 -8.90 -34.61
N ASP A 52 38.14 -10.06 -34.74
CA ASP A 52 39.55 -10.25 -34.42
C ASP A 52 40.07 -11.53 -35.09
N ARG A 53 41.39 -11.66 -35.11
CA ARG A 53 42.11 -12.84 -35.56
C ARG A 53 43.02 -13.32 -34.43
N TRP A 54 42.88 -14.59 -34.09
CA TRP A 54 43.73 -15.25 -33.11
C TRP A 54 44.90 -15.94 -33.80
N ASN A 55 46.11 -15.68 -33.32
CA ASN A 55 47.33 -16.30 -33.83
C ASN A 55 47.99 -17.14 -32.73
N SER A 56 48.28 -18.41 -33.01
CA SER A 56 48.86 -19.34 -32.04
C SER A 56 50.35 -19.14 -31.73
N LYS A 57 51.02 -18.16 -32.36
CA LYS A 57 52.44 -17.83 -32.07
C LYS A 57 52.61 -17.22 -30.67
N GLU A 58 53.76 -17.45 -30.03
CA GLU A 58 54.20 -16.80 -28.78
C GLU A 58 53.12 -16.74 -27.67
N ASN A 59 52.60 -17.90 -27.25
CA ASN A 59 51.53 -18.09 -26.26
C ASN A 59 50.10 -17.72 -26.68
N GLY A 60 49.90 -17.33 -27.95
CA GLY A 60 48.57 -17.05 -28.47
C GLY A 60 48.14 -15.62 -28.17
N GLN A 61 47.87 -14.84 -29.22
CA GLN A 61 47.42 -13.46 -29.05
C GLN A 61 46.39 -13.08 -30.11
N PHE A 62 45.46 -12.22 -29.71
CA PHE A 62 44.58 -11.49 -30.59
C PHE A 62 45.34 -10.37 -31.30
N GLU A 63 45.20 -10.28 -32.62
CA GLU A 63 45.88 -9.27 -33.43
C GLU A 63 45.41 -7.86 -33.05
N GLU A 64 44.10 -7.65 -32.97
CA GLU A 64 43.50 -6.34 -32.70
C GLU A 64 43.18 -6.12 -31.21
N LYS A 65 43.20 -7.20 -30.41
CA LYS A 65 42.77 -7.19 -28.99
C LYS A 65 41.39 -6.55 -28.82
N ALA A 66 40.50 -6.80 -29.77
CA ALA A 66 39.17 -6.24 -29.80
C ALA A 66 38.31 -6.82 -28.67
N ASP A 67 37.32 -6.05 -28.21
CA ASP A 67 36.26 -6.58 -27.35
C ASP A 67 35.45 -7.61 -28.15
N LEU A 68 35.53 -8.89 -27.77
CA LEU A 68 34.82 -9.98 -28.45
C LEU A 68 33.31 -9.95 -28.22
N PHE A 69 32.84 -9.21 -27.21
CA PHE A 69 31.44 -9.17 -26.79
C PHE A 69 30.89 -7.74 -26.68
N PRO A 70 30.97 -6.94 -27.75
CA PRO A 70 30.51 -5.57 -27.73
C PRO A 70 28.99 -5.51 -27.52
N LEU A 71 28.50 -4.38 -27.01
CA LEU A 71 27.06 -4.15 -26.87
C LEU A 71 26.41 -4.09 -28.26
N LYS A 72 25.59 -5.11 -28.59
CA LYS A 72 24.94 -5.25 -29.90
C LYS A 72 23.57 -4.59 -30.02
N ILE A 73 23.01 -4.13 -28.89
CA ILE A 73 21.70 -3.48 -28.83
C ILE A 73 21.93 -1.96 -28.91
N PRO A 74 21.40 -1.28 -29.95
CA PRO A 74 21.59 0.15 -30.11
C PRO A 74 20.69 0.94 -29.14
N LYS A 75 21.02 2.21 -28.95
CA LYS A 75 20.14 3.16 -28.23
C LYS A 75 18.98 3.66 -29.10
N GLN A 76 19.16 3.62 -30.42
CA GLN A 76 18.17 4.02 -31.42
C GLN A 76 17.96 2.87 -32.40
N PHE A 77 16.70 2.55 -32.68
CA PHE A 77 16.31 1.45 -33.57
C PHE A 77 16.02 1.90 -35.00
N ASP A 78 16.16 3.20 -35.30
CA ASP A 78 16.09 3.79 -36.65
C ASP A 78 14.92 3.29 -37.51
N GLY A 79 13.74 3.21 -36.91
CA GLY A 79 12.51 2.77 -37.57
C GLY A 79 12.33 1.25 -37.64
N CYS A 80 13.14 0.47 -36.92
CA CYS A 80 12.91 -0.96 -36.80
C CYS A 80 11.65 -1.26 -35.98
N SER A 81 11.02 -2.37 -36.33
CA SER A 81 9.86 -2.88 -35.61
C SER A 81 10.28 -3.91 -34.56
N ILE A 82 9.59 -3.93 -33.44
CA ILE A 82 9.90 -4.81 -32.31
C ILE A 82 8.74 -5.78 -32.08
N LYS A 83 9.07 -7.07 -31.97
CA LYS A 83 8.11 -8.12 -31.61
C LYS A 83 7.99 -8.25 -30.10
N TYR A 84 6.76 -8.33 -29.59
CA TYR A 84 6.48 -8.57 -28.18
C TYR A 84 5.57 -9.78 -27.96
N GLY A 85 5.79 -10.50 -26.86
CA GLY A 85 4.97 -11.62 -26.42
C GLY A 85 4.07 -11.26 -25.24
N LEU A 86 2.82 -11.72 -25.26
CA LEU A 86 1.85 -11.60 -24.17
C LEU A 86 1.58 -12.97 -23.56
N PHE A 87 1.88 -13.14 -22.28
CA PHE A 87 1.63 -14.39 -21.57
C PHE A 87 0.30 -14.39 -20.79
N ILE A 88 -0.21 -13.23 -20.38
CA ILE A 88 -1.52 -13.08 -19.69
C ILE A 88 -2.18 -11.74 -20.07
N ASN A 89 -3.47 -11.77 -20.44
CA ASN A 89 -4.13 -10.65 -21.12
C ASN A 89 -4.92 -9.70 -20.20
N SER A 90 -5.35 -10.13 -19.01
CA SER A 90 -6.28 -9.35 -18.18
C SER A 90 -5.57 -8.65 -17.01
N SER A 91 -5.30 -7.35 -17.13
CA SER A 91 -5.01 -6.47 -15.98
C SER A 91 -5.76 -5.14 -16.12
N ARG A 92 -6.21 -4.59 -15.00
CA ARG A 92 -6.81 -3.24 -14.96
C ARG A 92 -5.81 -2.14 -15.33
N THR A 93 -4.51 -2.40 -15.25
CA THR A 93 -3.44 -1.44 -15.56
C THR A 93 -2.89 -1.56 -16.97
N TRP A 94 -3.53 -2.37 -17.82
CA TRP A 94 -3.13 -2.59 -19.22
C TRP A 94 -2.82 -1.28 -19.96
N GLU A 95 -3.75 -0.33 -19.92
CA GLU A 95 -3.66 0.92 -20.67
C GLU A 95 -2.48 1.78 -20.21
N LEU A 96 -2.27 1.89 -18.89
CA LEU A 96 -1.19 2.68 -18.30
C LEU A 96 0.18 2.06 -18.59
N GLU A 97 0.30 0.74 -18.44
CA GLU A 97 1.54 0.03 -18.73
C GLU A 97 1.92 0.15 -20.20
N TRP A 98 0.96 -0.05 -21.10
CA TRP A 98 1.20 0.06 -22.53
C TRP A 98 1.54 1.48 -22.96
N PHE A 99 0.93 2.49 -22.32
CA PHE A 99 1.30 3.89 -22.53
C PHE A 99 2.76 4.16 -22.16
N LEU A 100 3.22 3.66 -21.00
CA LEU A 100 4.62 3.78 -20.59
C LEU A 100 5.57 3.06 -21.55
N VAL A 101 5.24 1.85 -21.95
CA VAL A 101 6.02 1.04 -22.89
C VAL A 101 6.11 1.73 -24.25
N GLY A 102 4.99 2.28 -24.74
CA GLY A 102 4.94 3.08 -25.96
C GLY A 102 5.89 4.27 -25.92
N MET A 103 5.83 5.09 -24.85
CA MET A 103 6.74 6.23 -24.69
C MET A 103 8.23 5.84 -24.71
N VAL A 104 8.58 4.70 -24.08
CA VAL A 104 9.96 4.20 -24.09
C VAL A 104 10.38 3.80 -25.51
N PHE A 105 9.54 3.06 -26.23
CA PHE A 105 9.86 2.63 -27.59
C PHE A 105 9.89 3.80 -28.60
N ASP A 106 9.02 4.79 -28.44
CA ASP A 106 9.03 6.03 -29.23
C ASP A 106 10.34 6.80 -29.01
N SER A 107 10.81 6.90 -27.75
CA SER A 107 12.09 7.55 -27.43
C SER A 107 13.30 6.85 -28.05
N MET A 108 13.17 5.56 -28.36
CA MET A 108 14.19 4.74 -29.02
C MET A 108 14.02 4.68 -30.54
N ASN A 109 13.14 5.49 -31.14
CA ASN A 109 12.89 5.53 -32.58
C ASN A 109 12.44 4.18 -33.17
N VAL A 110 11.56 3.46 -32.46
CA VAL A 110 10.92 2.22 -32.94
C VAL A 110 9.69 2.58 -33.76
N ALA A 111 9.53 1.98 -34.94
CA ALA A 111 8.41 2.31 -35.82
C ALA A 111 7.10 1.64 -35.37
N HIS A 112 7.14 0.34 -35.11
CA HIS A 112 5.94 -0.45 -34.80
C HIS A 112 6.23 -1.56 -33.78
N LEU A 113 5.24 -1.82 -32.92
CA LEU A 113 5.23 -2.95 -32.00
C LEU A 113 4.27 -4.03 -32.54
N PHE A 114 4.78 -5.25 -32.68
CA PHE A 114 4.01 -6.39 -33.20
C PHE A 114 3.86 -7.47 -32.15
N GLU A 115 2.62 -7.88 -31.87
CA GLU A 115 2.37 -9.04 -31.02
C GLU A 115 2.77 -10.32 -31.75
N THR A 116 3.41 -11.24 -31.04
CA THR A 116 3.70 -12.58 -31.53
C THR A 116 3.44 -13.62 -30.46
N HIS A 117 2.89 -14.77 -30.87
CA HIS A 117 2.75 -15.96 -30.03
C HIS A 117 3.94 -16.93 -30.17
N ASP A 118 4.89 -16.61 -31.03
CA ASP A 118 6.12 -17.38 -31.21
C ASP A 118 7.16 -16.99 -30.16
N HIS A 119 8.18 -17.83 -29.93
CA HIS A 119 9.24 -17.56 -28.96
C HIS A 119 10.30 -16.53 -29.44
N ASP A 120 10.06 -15.92 -30.61
CA ASP A 120 10.95 -14.96 -31.27
C ASP A 120 10.67 -13.48 -30.91
N PHE A 121 10.19 -13.23 -29.69
CA PHE A 121 9.98 -11.86 -29.20
C PHE A 121 11.24 -11.27 -28.53
N ILE A 122 11.36 -9.94 -28.58
CA ILE A 122 12.43 -9.18 -27.91
C ILE A 122 11.98 -8.74 -26.52
N PHE A 123 10.68 -8.47 -26.37
CA PHE A 123 10.06 -8.01 -25.14
C PHE A 123 8.89 -8.92 -24.78
N ALA A 124 8.73 -9.24 -23.50
CA ALA A 124 7.63 -10.06 -23.02
C ALA A 124 6.97 -9.43 -21.82
N ARG A 125 5.65 -9.51 -21.78
CA ARG A 125 4.86 -9.20 -20.59
C ARG A 125 4.36 -10.48 -19.97
N SER A 126 4.77 -10.72 -18.73
CA SER A 126 4.23 -11.77 -17.87
C SER A 126 3.70 -11.15 -16.59
N PHE A 127 2.51 -11.56 -16.19
CA PHE A 127 1.89 -11.16 -14.94
C PHE A 127 1.74 -12.39 -14.05
N ALA A 128 1.81 -12.21 -12.74
CA ALA A 128 1.33 -13.20 -11.78
C ALA A 128 0.18 -12.53 -11.04
N ASP A 129 -1.06 -12.95 -11.30
CA ASP A 129 -2.19 -12.47 -10.52
C ASP A 129 -2.08 -13.03 -9.11
N VAL A 130 -2.15 -12.13 -8.12
CA VAL A 130 -2.10 -12.48 -6.70
C VAL A 130 -3.30 -13.36 -6.33
N ASN A 131 -4.38 -13.30 -7.11
CA ASN A 131 -5.57 -14.14 -6.91
C ASN A 131 -5.45 -15.53 -7.52
N THR A 132 -4.44 -15.81 -8.33
CA THR A 132 -4.15 -17.14 -8.90
C THR A 132 -2.84 -17.69 -8.37
N PHE A 133 -2.61 -17.55 -7.06
CA PHE A 133 -1.58 -18.30 -6.31
C PHE A 133 -1.96 -19.78 -6.18
N ASP A 134 -2.27 -20.43 -7.30
CA ASP A 134 -2.18 -21.89 -7.39
C ASP A 134 -0.72 -22.26 -7.65
N ALA A 135 -0.25 -23.30 -6.97
CA ALA A 135 1.14 -23.77 -7.05
C ALA A 135 1.59 -24.11 -8.48
N GLU A 136 0.66 -24.26 -9.43
CA GLU A 136 0.93 -24.47 -10.85
C GLU A 136 1.48 -23.22 -11.57
N ASN A 137 1.21 -21.99 -11.08
CA ASN A 137 1.76 -20.76 -11.70
C ASN A 137 3.21 -20.45 -11.29
N ILE A 138 3.76 -21.19 -10.32
CA ILE A 138 5.18 -21.10 -9.94
C ILE A 138 6.07 -21.59 -11.09
N TYR A 139 5.58 -22.53 -11.91
CA TYR A 139 6.32 -23.05 -13.06
C TYR A 139 6.54 -22.00 -14.17
N ASN A 140 5.64 -21.01 -14.31
CA ASN A 140 5.84 -19.88 -15.24
C ASN A 140 6.84 -18.85 -14.72
N LEU A 141 7.00 -18.71 -13.40
CA LEU A 141 8.04 -17.87 -12.79
C LEU A 141 9.45 -18.47 -12.99
N THR A 142 9.57 -19.80 -13.04
CA THR A 142 10.82 -20.47 -13.38
C THR A 142 11.20 -20.32 -14.85
N GLU A 143 10.25 -20.32 -15.80
CA GLU A 143 10.53 -19.97 -17.20
C GLU A 143 10.98 -18.50 -17.34
N LEU A 144 10.48 -17.60 -16.49
CA LEU A 144 10.88 -16.20 -16.46
C LEU A 144 12.32 -15.96 -15.99
N SER A 145 12.99 -16.97 -15.43
CA SER A 145 14.40 -16.87 -14.98
C SER A 145 15.39 -16.79 -16.15
N SER A 146 15.01 -17.31 -17.32
CA SER A 146 15.81 -17.25 -18.55
C SER A 146 15.84 -15.84 -19.17
N TYR A 147 14.92 -14.96 -18.78
CA TYR A 147 14.81 -13.60 -19.31
C TYR A 147 15.39 -12.56 -18.36
N LYS A 148 16.08 -11.57 -18.91
CA LYS A 148 16.54 -10.41 -18.12
C LYS A 148 15.36 -9.52 -17.78
N LYS A 149 15.17 -9.27 -16.48
CA LYS A 149 14.10 -8.41 -15.97
C LYS A 149 14.57 -6.95 -15.94
N SER A 150 13.70 -6.03 -16.36
CA SER A 150 13.91 -4.60 -16.18
C SER A 150 13.70 -4.20 -14.71
N PHE A 151 14.11 -2.99 -14.36
CA PHE A 151 13.83 -2.42 -13.04
C PHE A 151 12.31 -2.23 -12.86
N PRO A 152 11.72 -2.55 -11.71
CA PRO A 152 10.29 -2.34 -11.47
C PRO A 152 9.97 -0.83 -11.44
N HIS A 153 9.07 -0.40 -12.33
CA HIS A 153 8.67 1.02 -12.43
C HIS A 153 7.34 1.32 -11.71
N ILE A 154 6.56 0.30 -11.37
CA ILE A 154 5.27 0.41 -10.68
C ILE A 154 5.35 -0.41 -9.40
N PHE A 155 5.05 0.21 -8.26
CA PHE A 155 5.03 -0.42 -6.95
C PHE A 155 3.61 -0.42 -6.41
N TYR A 156 3.13 -1.59 -5.99
CA TYR A 156 1.86 -1.73 -5.30
C TYR A 156 2.09 -1.99 -3.83
N ASN A 157 1.36 -1.26 -3.00
CA ASN A 157 1.28 -1.56 -1.57
C ASN A 157 -0.04 -2.29 -1.33
N LEU A 158 0.04 -3.46 -0.71
CA LEU A 158 -1.14 -4.18 -0.25
C LEU A 158 -1.82 -3.35 0.83
N ARG A 159 -3.03 -2.87 0.53
CA ARG A 159 -3.89 -2.18 1.49
C ARG A 159 -5.10 -3.04 1.75
N MET A 160 -5.38 -3.27 3.03
CA MET A 160 -6.55 -4.02 3.45
C MET A 160 -7.77 -3.11 3.46
N TYR A 161 -8.84 -3.53 2.79
CA TYR A 161 -10.13 -2.85 2.82
C TYR A 161 -11.02 -3.51 3.86
N ILE A 162 -11.32 -2.79 4.92
CA ILE A 162 -12.17 -3.26 6.02
C ILE A 162 -13.51 -2.52 5.93
N PRO A 163 -14.66 -3.20 6.11
CA PRO A 163 -15.96 -2.54 6.15
C PRO A 163 -16.00 -1.42 7.19
N CYS A 164 -16.68 -0.31 6.88
CA CYS A 164 -16.81 0.80 7.80
C CYS A 164 -17.48 0.36 9.11
N PRO A 165 -17.02 0.84 10.28
CA PRO A 165 -17.64 0.51 11.56
C PRO A 165 -19.10 0.98 11.57
N LYS A 166 -19.99 0.15 12.08
CA LYS A 166 -21.41 0.50 12.18
C LYS A 166 -21.60 1.57 13.26
N LYS A 167 -22.47 2.53 12.98
CA LYS A 167 -22.91 3.50 13.98
C LYS A 167 -23.77 2.78 15.01
N ASN A 168 -23.33 2.76 16.26
CA ASN A 168 -24.17 2.27 17.35
C ASN A 168 -25.15 3.38 17.74
N CYS A 169 -26.45 3.14 17.59
CA CYS A 169 -27.49 4.00 18.17
C CYS A 169 -27.34 3.92 19.69
N GLY A 170 -26.65 4.90 20.25
CA GLY A 170 -26.16 4.83 21.61
C GLY A 170 -27.24 4.93 22.67
N ASN A 171 -26.97 4.37 23.84
CA ASN A 171 -27.90 4.33 24.96
C ASN A 171 -27.74 5.56 25.86
N PHE A 172 -28.84 6.18 26.31
CA PHE A 172 -28.84 7.47 27.04
C PHE A 172 -27.96 7.48 28.30
N TYR A 173 -27.86 6.36 29.02
CA TYR A 173 -27.04 6.29 30.24
C TYR A 173 -25.53 6.34 29.97
N LYS A 174 -25.08 6.10 28.72
CA LYS A 174 -23.65 6.16 28.34
C LYS A 174 -23.11 7.59 28.21
N VAL A 175 -23.96 8.61 28.31
CA VAL A 175 -23.54 10.03 28.23
C VAL A 175 -22.54 10.37 29.34
N PHE A 176 -22.69 9.77 30.53
CA PHE A 176 -21.75 9.92 31.62
C PHE A 176 -21.20 8.58 32.09
N ALA A 177 -19.97 8.59 32.59
CA ALA A 177 -19.41 7.46 33.28
C ALA A 177 -20.28 7.08 34.50
N PRO A 178 -20.41 5.78 34.84
CA PRO A 178 -21.22 5.33 35.97
C PRO A 178 -20.88 6.04 37.29
N GLY A 179 -19.62 6.40 37.50
CA GLY A 179 -19.17 7.16 38.68
C GLY A 179 -19.83 8.54 38.82
N VAL A 180 -20.03 9.26 37.72
CA VAL A 180 -20.67 10.59 37.73
C VAL A 180 -22.16 10.46 38.10
N TRP A 181 -22.84 9.45 37.56
CA TRP A 181 -24.22 9.15 37.93
C TRP A 181 -24.35 8.84 39.42
N LEU A 182 -23.46 8.00 39.97
CA LEU A 182 -23.44 7.69 41.40
C LEU A 182 -23.23 8.95 42.25
N LEU A 183 -22.29 9.82 41.88
CA LEU A 183 -22.06 11.10 42.57
C LEU A 183 -23.28 12.03 42.49
N PHE A 184 -23.96 12.07 41.35
CA PHE A 184 -25.17 12.86 41.18
C PHE A 184 -26.30 12.37 42.12
N PHE A 185 -26.64 11.08 42.09
CA PHE A 185 -27.71 10.54 42.94
C PHE A 185 -27.38 10.63 44.43
N THR A 186 -26.12 10.42 44.82
CA THR A 186 -25.69 10.60 46.21
C THR A 186 -25.79 12.06 46.65
N SER A 187 -25.45 13.03 45.79
CA SER A 187 -25.62 14.46 46.09
C SER A 187 -27.10 14.84 46.33
N CYS A 188 -28.02 14.32 45.51
CA CYS A 188 -29.46 14.49 45.67
C CYS A 188 -29.96 13.90 47.00
N PHE A 189 -29.50 12.69 47.34
CA PHE A 189 -29.88 12.03 48.58
C PHE A 189 -29.37 12.77 49.81
N LEU A 190 -28.10 13.21 49.82
CA LEU A 190 -27.52 14.00 50.90
C LEU A 190 -28.27 15.31 51.11
N LEU A 191 -28.63 16.02 50.04
CA LEU A 191 -29.42 17.25 50.14
C LEU A 191 -30.80 17.01 50.76
N ALA A 192 -31.48 15.94 50.35
CA ALA A 192 -32.78 15.58 50.91
C ALA A 192 -32.69 15.22 52.40
N VAL A 193 -31.61 14.54 52.82
CA VAL A 193 -31.35 14.25 54.24
C VAL A 193 -31.06 15.53 55.02
N ILE A 194 -30.20 16.41 54.51
CA ILE A 194 -29.85 17.68 55.17
C ILE A 194 -31.10 18.55 55.36
N THR A 195 -31.92 18.69 54.30
CA THR A 195 -33.15 19.49 54.37
C THR A 195 -34.18 18.86 55.31
N SER A 196 -34.33 17.53 55.31
CA SER A 196 -35.20 16.81 56.24
C SER A 196 -34.76 16.94 57.71
N LEU A 197 -33.45 16.86 57.99
CA LEU A 197 -32.90 17.07 59.34
C LEU A 197 -33.14 18.50 59.82
N ILE A 198 -32.94 19.50 58.96
CA ILE A 198 -33.19 20.90 59.31
C ILE A 198 -34.69 21.16 59.55
N GLN A 199 -35.58 20.55 58.77
CA GLN A 199 -37.03 20.64 58.98
C GLN A 199 -37.48 19.96 60.28
N ARG A 200 -36.86 18.81 60.63
CA ARG A 200 -37.08 18.12 61.92
C ARG A 200 -36.77 18.99 63.12
N THR A 201 -35.65 19.71 63.09
CA THR A 201 -35.26 20.60 64.19
C THR A 201 -36.19 21.79 64.38
N ARG A 202 -36.97 22.17 63.35
CA ARG A 202 -37.86 23.33 63.37
C ARG A 202 -39.32 23.02 63.73
N LYS A 203 -39.65 21.78 64.10
CA LYS A 203 -41.01 21.32 64.48
C LYS A 203 -42.10 21.82 63.50
N SER A 204 -41.87 21.66 62.19
CA SER A 204 -42.88 21.95 61.17
C SER A 204 -43.74 20.71 60.91
N GLU A 205 -45.03 20.75 61.30
CA GLU A 205 -45.93 19.58 61.28
C GLU A 205 -46.21 19.00 59.88
N HIS A 206 -46.10 19.79 58.81
CA HIS A 206 -46.40 19.32 57.44
C HIS A 206 -45.21 18.75 56.66
N PHE A 207 -43.97 18.85 57.18
CA PHE A 207 -42.75 18.68 56.38
C PHE A 207 -41.79 17.61 56.91
N ASN A 208 -42.26 16.70 57.78
CA ASN A 208 -41.35 15.80 58.51
C ASN A 208 -40.93 14.53 57.74
N SER A 209 -41.29 14.41 56.47
CA SER A 209 -41.04 13.21 55.66
C SER A 209 -39.86 13.38 54.71
N LEU A 210 -38.90 12.45 54.78
CA LEU A 210 -37.77 12.35 53.85
C LEU A 210 -38.26 12.25 52.40
N THR A 211 -39.38 11.58 52.16
CA THR A 211 -39.98 11.41 50.83
C THR A 211 -40.36 12.74 50.21
N TYR A 212 -40.91 13.66 51.00
CA TYR A 212 -41.28 14.99 50.52
C TYR A 212 -40.03 15.82 50.17
N SER A 213 -38.97 15.73 50.99
CA SER A 213 -37.69 16.41 50.72
C SER A 213 -37.01 15.87 49.46
N LEU A 214 -37.10 14.55 49.20
CA LEU A 214 -36.64 13.92 47.96
C LEU A 214 -37.43 14.42 46.75
N TYR A 215 -38.76 14.50 46.85
CA TYR A 215 -39.60 15.04 45.79
C TYR A 215 -39.24 16.49 45.43
N CYS A 216 -39.08 17.37 46.42
CA CYS A 216 -38.67 18.75 46.18
C CYS A 216 -37.27 18.85 45.57
N THR A 217 -36.33 18.01 46.02
CA THR A 217 -34.97 17.95 45.45
C THR A 217 -35.01 17.50 43.99
N TRP A 218 -35.82 16.50 43.69
CA TRP A 218 -36.03 16.00 42.33
C TRP A 218 -36.73 17.01 41.42
N ALA A 219 -37.66 17.81 41.95
CA ALA A 219 -38.30 18.89 41.20
C ALA A 219 -37.25 19.91 40.71
N VAL A 220 -36.33 20.33 41.59
CA VAL A 220 -35.24 21.26 41.22
C VAL A 220 -34.31 20.66 40.16
N VAL A 221 -33.98 19.37 40.27
CA VAL A 221 -33.20 18.65 39.24
C VAL A 221 -33.86 18.73 37.87
N ASN A 222 -35.18 18.61 37.81
CA ASN A 222 -35.97 18.71 36.58
C ASN A 222 -36.26 20.17 36.19
N SER A 223 -35.60 21.15 36.82
CA SER A 223 -35.83 22.59 36.60
C SER A 223 -37.28 23.02 36.84
N VAL A 224 -38.00 22.32 37.72
CA VAL A 224 -39.38 22.64 38.13
C VAL A 224 -39.36 23.44 39.43
N ALA A 225 -40.22 24.44 39.53
CA ALA A 225 -40.35 25.28 40.72
C ALA A 225 -40.83 24.47 41.93
N VAL A 226 -40.21 24.72 43.10
CA VAL A 226 -40.59 24.10 44.37
C VAL A 226 -41.80 24.82 44.95
N PRO A 227 -42.82 24.09 45.47
CA PRO A 227 -44.05 24.69 45.96
C PRO A 227 -43.89 25.61 47.18
N GLN A 228 -42.78 25.54 47.93
CA GLN A 228 -42.55 26.41 49.08
C GLN A 228 -41.10 26.87 49.18
N MET A 229 -40.92 28.17 49.48
CA MET A 229 -39.61 28.83 49.58
C MET A 229 -38.97 28.66 50.96
N PRO A 230 -37.64 28.41 51.07
CA PRO A 230 -36.95 28.34 52.36
C PRO A 230 -36.99 29.68 53.12
N THR A 231 -37.26 29.61 54.43
CA THR A 231 -37.60 30.78 55.26
C THR A 231 -36.39 31.51 55.88
N THR A 232 -35.19 30.92 55.93
CA THR A 232 -33.99 31.58 56.50
C THR A 232 -32.95 31.91 55.45
N ASN A 233 -32.16 32.95 55.71
CA ASN A 233 -31.07 33.38 54.81
C ASN A 233 -30.01 32.29 54.60
N LYS A 234 -29.67 31.52 55.64
CA LYS A 234 -28.72 30.40 55.53
C LYS A 234 -29.25 29.28 54.61
N LEU A 235 -30.52 28.91 54.77
CA LEU A 235 -31.17 27.90 53.91
C LEU A 235 -31.37 28.42 52.47
N ARG A 236 -31.65 29.72 52.30
CA ARG A 236 -31.76 30.35 50.97
C ARG A 236 -30.43 30.30 50.22
N LEU A 237 -29.31 30.60 50.89
CA LEU A 237 -27.99 30.50 50.27
C LEU A 237 -27.67 29.05 49.88
N PHE A 238 -27.93 28.09 50.76
CA PHE A 238 -27.71 26.67 50.47
C PHE A 238 -28.59 26.16 49.32
N PHE A 239 -29.86 26.55 49.30
CA PHE A 239 -30.79 26.24 48.21
C PHE A 239 -30.36 26.89 46.89
N PHE A 240 -29.90 28.14 46.91
CA PHE A 240 -29.38 28.82 45.73
C PHE A 240 -28.18 28.08 45.13
N MET A 241 -27.24 27.65 45.97
CA MET A 241 -26.10 26.83 45.53
C MET A 241 -26.55 25.51 44.88
N TRP A 242 -27.57 24.86 45.45
CA TRP A 242 -28.16 23.65 44.85
C TRP A 242 -28.79 23.93 43.47
N VAL A 243 -29.54 25.03 43.33
CA VAL A 243 -30.11 25.44 42.05
C VAL A 243 -29.02 25.70 41.01
N CYS A 244 -27.93 26.39 41.39
CA CYS A 244 -26.78 26.60 40.49
C CYS A 244 -26.11 25.29 40.09
N TYR A 245 -25.96 24.35 41.01
CA TYR A 245 -25.43 23.02 40.72
C TYR A 245 -26.33 22.25 39.74
N CYS A 246 -27.65 22.21 39.97
CA CYS A 246 -28.59 21.56 39.07
C CYS A 246 -28.57 22.20 37.68
N LEU A 247 -28.56 23.54 37.60
CA LEU A 247 -28.46 24.25 36.34
C LEU A 247 -27.19 23.85 35.57
N THR A 248 -26.05 23.86 36.26
CA THR A 248 -24.76 23.46 35.65
C THR A 248 -24.79 22.02 35.17
N MET A 249 -25.28 21.09 35.99
CA MET A 249 -25.37 19.68 35.61
C MET A 249 -26.33 19.45 34.44
N SER A 250 -27.47 20.14 34.39
CA SER A 250 -28.41 20.06 33.27
C SER A 250 -27.79 20.60 31.98
N THR A 251 -27.06 21.72 32.03
CA THR A 251 -26.36 22.28 30.86
C THR A 251 -25.29 21.33 30.34
N VAL A 252 -24.47 20.77 31.24
CA VAL A 252 -23.42 19.80 30.87
C VAL A 252 -24.03 18.54 30.28
N PHE A 253 -25.11 18.02 30.89
CA PHE A 253 -25.82 16.87 30.36
C PHE A 253 -26.36 17.13 28.94
N GLN A 254 -27.00 18.28 28.72
CA GLN A 254 -27.51 18.68 27.41
C GLN A 254 -26.40 18.83 26.36
N SER A 255 -25.24 19.41 26.72
CA SER A 255 -24.12 19.56 25.77
C SER A 255 -23.52 18.22 25.36
N PHE A 256 -23.31 17.30 26.30
CA PHE A 256 -22.79 15.97 25.96
C PHE A 256 -23.83 15.12 25.21
N PHE A 257 -25.10 15.21 25.59
CA PHE A 257 -26.16 14.48 24.92
C PHE A 257 -26.35 14.95 23.47
N THR A 258 -26.31 16.27 23.22
CA THR A 258 -26.37 16.81 21.85
C THR A 258 -25.17 16.39 21.02
N SER A 259 -23.95 16.42 21.58
CA SER A 259 -22.76 15.87 20.91
C SER A 259 -22.92 14.40 20.55
N PHE A 260 -23.48 13.61 21.47
CA PHE A 260 -23.71 12.18 21.26
C PHE A 260 -24.76 11.87 20.18
N LEU A 261 -25.77 12.73 20.03
CA LEU A 261 -26.77 12.60 18.96
C LEU A 261 -26.23 13.01 17.59
N ILE A 262 -25.35 14.02 17.54
CA ILE A 262 -24.72 14.48 16.28
C ILE A 262 -23.70 13.44 15.82
N GLU A 263 -22.88 12.94 16.73
CA GLU A 263 -21.79 12.02 16.43
C GLU A 263 -21.81 10.82 17.39
N PRO A 264 -22.70 9.84 17.15
CA PRO A 264 -22.72 8.63 17.95
C PRO A 264 -21.39 7.91 17.73
N GLY A 265 -20.68 7.62 18.83
CA GLY A 265 -19.43 6.88 18.78
C GLY A 265 -19.57 5.61 17.93
N THR A 266 -18.61 5.38 17.03
CA THR A 266 -18.58 4.19 16.18
C THR A 266 -18.02 3.00 16.95
N GLU A 267 -18.32 1.80 16.48
CA GLU A 267 -17.60 0.60 16.94
C GLU A 267 -16.09 0.75 16.68
N GLU A 268 -15.28 0.11 17.53
CA GLU A 268 -13.83 0.08 17.35
C GLU A 268 -13.51 -0.57 16.01
N GLN A 269 -12.89 0.23 15.14
CA GLN A 269 -12.44 -0.21 13.83
C GLN A 269 -11.24 -1.13 13.99
N ILE A 270 -11.24 -2.23 13.24
CA ILE A 270 -10.08 -3.11 13.22
C ILE A 270 -8.92 -2.39 12.55
N ASN A 271 -7.85 -2.16 13.31
CA ASN A 271 -6.71 -1.38 12.84
C ASN A 271 -5.50 -2.25 12.48
N THR A 272 -5.50 -3.53 12.88
CA THR A 272 -4.35 -4.42 12.70
C THR A 272 -4.75 -5.77 12.14
N ILE A 273 -3.86 -6.39 11.36
CA ILE A 273 -4.01 -7.76 10.86
C ILE A 273 -4.11 -8.75 12.03
N VAL A 274 -3.40 -8.49 13.13
CA VAL A 274 -3.46 -9.31 14.35
C VAL A 274 -4.86 -9.30 14.96
N GLU A 275 -5.51 -8.13 15.00
CA GLU A 275 -6.87 -7.99 15.50
C GLU A 275 -7.90 -8.69 14.60
N LEU A 276 -7.65 -8.77 13.29
CA LEU A 276 -8.46 -9.60 12.39
C LEU A 276 -8.28 -11.09 12.67
N LEU A 277 -7.04 -11.56 12.77
CA LEU A 277 -6.74 -12.98 12.97
C LEU A 277 -7.24 -13.53 14.32
N ASN A 278 -7.40 -12.66 15.31
CA ASN A 278 -7.88 -13.04 16.65
C ASN A 278 -9.42 -13.00 16.79
N ARG A 279 -10.17 -12.53 15.78
CA ARG A 279 -11.64 -12.40 15.83
C ARG A 279 -12.40 -13.56 15.15
N ASP A 280 -11.69 -14.50 14.53
CA ASP A 280 -12.22 -15.79 14.04
C ASP A 280 -12.16 -16.87 15.13
#